data_AF-A0A6J1N0G8-F1
#
_entry.id   AF-A0A6J1N0G8-F1
#
_cell.length_a   1.000
_cell.length_b   1.000
_cell.length_c   1.000
_cell.angle_alpha   90.00
_cell.angle_beta   90.00
_cell.angle_gamma   90.00
#
_symmetry.space_group_name_H-M   'P 1'
#
loop_
_entity.id
_entity.type
_entity.pdbx_description
1 polymer ?
#
loop_
_entity_poly.entity_id
_entity_poly.type
_entity_poly.pdbx_seq_one_letter_code
_entity_poly.pdbx_strand_id
1 'polypeptide(L)'
;MLNEEDKPLTISTCITKKRRYSDKLLVSSSHKQNDVTKKKCSKLPNDDLKKYILPNNILLSIAKLKKPEFTLPLKYYCKQQDRDQFKRKLTIGVSEKYKIVSADLRKRLYVSNPVNDINSDFDVDADYYRYLDGRPLQLHNPGFKSFRECVKQILHLKYEVGIKRDGIFNLETNYRNELDIYSLSVKRLTDQAKYFDAFISEDYKKSMEFLAKWDKLKFQVDSKIKELQATGTEQFSLKSRLIGLEYKYSVQLKYGRFLYYLSPPIWRLNNREFARSVEIEAKGFDYGNSHDEDTFAILFEKMRKICYGNTISPALYFTQANDLMTVFNEMENQQLYYYTHISHLVPLIKMLKEEIKSLKEVILQEYAMVASLIKKYEILLSCSEERCTELELKFYKILFGFFYNTVGVPDFLKLVLHLEFCYEKIFQERPINIDITVIAKSIEIFYMDYSKQLDEIRSNTVRRAMLKCEETERLKVEKAKLAAKELRLFHRLERELLRAYGIAADRVYTPIKKKCGKNKRKLTSTSSNKLITKQKESKSLTDVEFEYLRLFTDWTENEDPVNCLQSYV
;
A
#
# COMPACT_ATOMS: atom_id res chain seq x y z
N MET A 1 33.48 -25.71 26.16
CA MET A 1 32.44 -26.38 25.33
C MET A 1 32.31 -25.52 24.08
N LEU A 2 33.09 -25.80 23.02
CA LEU A 2 32.71 -26.65 21.85
C LEU A 2 31.40 -26.13 21.22
N ASN A 3 31.29 -25.56 20.01
CA ASN A 3 32.01 -25.68 18.72
C ASN A 3 31.92 -24.32 17.96
N GLU A 4 32.92 -23.82 17.22
CA GLU A 4 33.25 -24.10 15.78
C GLU A 4 31.99 -24.10 14.87
N GLU A 5 31.87 -23.29 13.80
CA GLU A 5 32.66 -23.37 12.56
C GLU A 5 32.85 -22.02 11.81
N ASP A 6 34.09 -21.77 11.40
CA ASP A 6 34.52 -20.88 10.30
C ASP A 6 34.33 -21.57 8.94
N LYS A 7 33.98 -20.82 7.87
CA LYS A 7 34.44 -21.13 6.49
C LYS A 7 34.73 -19.87 5.65
N PRO A 8 35.75 -19.90 4.76
CA PRO A 8 36.39 -18.72 4.17
C PRO A 8 36.16 -18.51 2.66
N LEU A 9 36.65 -17.36 2.18
CA LEU A 9 36.74 -16.89 0.79
C LEU A 9 37.27 -17.93 -0.23
N THR A 10 36.80 -17.81 -1.48
CA THR A 10 37.65 -18.13 -2.65
C THR A 10 37.29 -17.25 -3.86
N ILE A 11 38.23 -16.38 -4.24
CA ILE A 11 38.31 -15.68 -5.53
C ILE A 11 39.25 -16.52 -6.40
N SER A 12 38.84 -16.87 -7.62
CA SER A 12 39.75 -17.42 -8.64
C SER A 12 39.61 -16.68 -9.96
N THR A 13 40.62 -15.88 -10.25
CA THR A 13 40.96 -15.30 -11.55
C THR A 13 41.44 -16.37 -12.53
N CYS A 14 40.96 -16.33 -13.78
CA CYS A 14 41.63 -17.01 -14.90
C CYS A 14 41.86 -16.01 -16.05
N ILE A 15 43.11 -15.58 -16.14
CA ILE A 15 43.73 -14.87 -17.25
C ILE A 15 44.21 -15.91 -18.26
N THR A 16 43.86 -15.79 -19.53
CA THR A 16 44.59 -16.45 -20.62
C THR A 16 45.10 -15.43 -21.63
N LYS A 17 46.40 -15.15 -21.54
CA LYS A 17 47.22 -14.58 -22.60
C LYS A 17 47.73 -15.72 -23.49
N LYS A 18 47.71 -15.54 -24.82
CA LYS A 18 48.70 -16.16 -25.72
C LYS A 18 49.16 -15.15 -26.77
N ARG A 19 50.46 -15.22 -27.04
CA ARG A 19 51.32 -14.32 -27.84
C ARG A 19 51.69 -15.00 -29.17
N ARG A 20 51.78 -14.19 -30.24
CA ARG A 20 52.67 -14.25 -31.44
C ARG A 20 52.43 -15.43 -32.42
N TYR A 21 52.64 -15.38 -33.73
CA TYR A 21 53.52 -14.61 -34.64
C TYR A 21 52.88 -14.48 -36.05
N SER A 22 53.44 -13.56 -36.87
CA SER A 22 53.49 -13.40 -38.36
C SER A 22 52.74 -14.39 -39.27
N ASP A 23 52.18 -14.02 -40.43
CA ASP A 23 52.82 -13.30 -41.54
C ASP A 23 51.80 -12.82 -42.60
N LYS A 24 52.32 -11.97 -43.49
CA LYS A 24 51.72 -11.26 -44.63
C LYS A 24 50.73 -12.08 -45.50
N LEU A 25 49.72 -11.40 -46.05
CA LEU A 25 49.56 -11.18 -47.50
C LEU A 25 48.33 -10.32 -47.85
N LEU A 26 48.51 -9.48 -48.86
CA LEU A 26 47.53 -8.63 -49.53
C LEU A 26 46.37 -9.44 -50.13
N VAL A 27 45.19 -8.83 -50.25
CA VAL A 27 44.56 -8.46 -51.55
C VAL A 27 43.06 -8.14 -51.35
N SER A 28 42.73 -6.90 -51.73
CA SER A 28 41.51 -6.33 -52.34
C SER A 28 40.09 -6.56 -51.77
N SER A 29 39.36 -5.42 -51.80
CA SER A 29 37.94 -5.26 -52.22
C SER A 29 36.88 -5.88 -51.30
N SER A 30 35.73 -5.30 -51.02
CA SER A 30 35.06 -4.07 -51.46
C SER A 30 33.77 -3.96 -50.65
N HIS A 31 33.31 -2.73 -50.42
CA HIS A 31 31.91 -2.31 -50.39
C HIS A 31 30.84 -3.21 -49.74
N LYS A 32 30.21 -2.70 -48.66
CA LYS A 32 28.87 -2.07 -48.63
C LYS A 32 28.50 -1.75 -47.17
N GLN A 33 28.21 -0.49 -46.81
CA GLN A 33 26.87 0.12 -46.87
C GLN A 33 25.89 -0.66 -46.00
N ASN A 34 25.46 -0.19 -44.84
CA ASN A 34 24.37 0.78 -44.59
C ASN A 34 23.89 0.45 -43.15
N ASP A 35 23.24 1.24 -42.33
CA ASP A 35 22.75 2.62 -42.32
C ASP A 35 22.14 2.85 -40.92
N VAL A 36 22.01 4.12 -40.50
CA VAL A 36 20.86 4.66 -39.73
C VAL A 36 20.79 4.27 -38.22
N THR A 37 20.59 5.15 -37.23
CA THR A 37 19.89 6.44 -37.16
C THR A 37 20.36 7.32 -35.97
N LYS A 38 20.57 8.61 -36.26
CA LYS A 38 20.02 9.80 -35.58
C LYS A 38 19.98 9.85 -34.04
N LYS A 39 20.74 10.78 -33.46
CA LYS A 39 20.26 11.68 -32.39
C LYS A 39 20.71 13.12 -32.64
N LYS A 40 19.73 14.02 -32.68
CA LYS A 40 19.86 15.48 -32.89
C LYS A 40 20.33 16.17 -31.60
N CYS A 41 21.22 17.14 -31.78
CA CYS A 41 21.71 18.12 -30.81
C CYS A 41 20.61 19.07 -30.27
N SER A 42 20.89 19.63 -29.09
CA SER A 42 20.56 21.01 -28.70
C SER A 42 21.88 21.64 -28.20
N LYS A 43 22.46 22.61 -28.93
CA LYS A 43 22.39 24.09 -28.76
C LYS A 43 23.02 24.51 -27.42
N LEU A 44 24.10 25.29 -27.29
CA LEU A 44 24.55 26.54 -27.96
C LEU A 44 26.05 26.80 -27.54
N PRO A 45 26.64 27.99 -27.73
CA PRO A 45 27.41 28.43 -28.89
C PRO A 45 28.90 28.59 -28.53
N ASN A 46 29.78 28.63 -29.53
CA ASN A 46 31.03 29.40 -29.47
C ASN A 46 31.58 29.39 -30.89
N ASP A 47 31.05 30.35 -31.66
CA ASP A 47 31.75 30.89 -32.81
C ASP A 47 33.06 31.52 -32.33
N ASP A 48 34.05 31.49 -33.21
CA ASP A 48 35.42 31.95 -33.03
C ASP A 48 36.34 30.99 -32.25
N LEU A 49 36.76 29.90 -32.93
CA LEU A 49 38.13 29.33 -32.87
C LEU A 49 38.24 28.04 -33.72
N LYS A 50 38.10 28.14 -35.05
CA LYS A 50 38.58 27.09 -35.99
C LYS A 50 39.12 27.71 -37.28
N LYS A 51 40.27 28.36 -37.20
CA LYS A 51 41.16 28.52 -38.35
C LYS A 51 42.49 27.84 -38.02
N TYR A 52 42.90 26.96 -38.93
CA TYR A 52 44.18 26.23 -38.99
C TYR A 52 44.27 24.92 -38.18
N ILE A 53 43.69 23.85 -38.76
CA ILE A 53 44.23 22.50 -38.61
C ILE A 53 45.16 22.29 -39.82
N LEU A 54 46.46 22.07 -39.60
CA LEU A 54 47.39 21.62 -40.65
C LEU A 54 46.98 20.22 -41.14
N PRO A 55 46.85 19.97 -42.45
CA PRO A 55 46.71 18.62 -42.98
C PRO A 55 48.07 17.90 -42.92
N ASN A 56 48.06 16.70 -42.33
CA ASN A 56 49.16 15.75 -42.36
C ASN A 56 49.71 15.54 -43.78
N ASN A 57 51.03 15.43 -43.89
CA ASN A 57 51.77 15.18 -45.12
C ASN A 57 51.27 13.91 -45.83
N ILE A 58 50.45 14.12 -46.86
CA ILE A 58 50.19 13.14 -47.92
C ILE A 58 50.62 13.81 -49.22
N LEU A 59 51.60 13.24 -49.91
CA LEU A 59 52.01 13.69 -51.25
C LEU A 59 50.76 13.78 -52.16
N LEU A 60 50.51 14.98 -52.68
CA LEU A 60 49.37 15.27 -53.55
C LEU A 60 49.57 14.58 -54.91
N SER A 61 48.72 13.59 -55.21
CA SER A 61 48.62 12.98 -56.53
C SER A 61 48.24 14.02 -57.60
N ILE A 62 48.91 13.95 -58.76
CA ILE A 62 48.76 14.83 -59.95
C ILE A 62 47.29 14.98 -60.39
N ALA A 63 46.41 14.03 -60.06
CA ALA A 63 44.98 14.10 -60.34
C ALA A 63 44.24 15.23 -59.59
N LYS A 64 44.73 15.70 -58.44
CA LYS A 64 44.09 16.77 -57.65
C LYS A 64 44.39 18.19 -58.15
N LEU A 65 45.41 18.37 -59.00
CA LEU A 65 45.76 19.65 -59.65
C LEU A 65 44.82 20.02 -60.82
N LYS A 66 44.05 19.06 -61.35
CA LYS A 66 43.08 19.28 -62.45
C LYS A 66 41.71 19.78 -61.98
N LYS A 67 41.53 20.08 -60.70
CA LYS A 67 40.28 20.64 -60.19
C LYS A 67 40.05 22.07 -60.70
N PRO A 68 38.80 22.46 -61.04
CA PRO A 68 38.49 23.79 -61.58
C PRO A 68 38.89 24.92 -60.63
N GLU A 69 38.88 24.67 -59.32
CA GLU A 69 39.17 25.64 -58.25
C GLU A 69 40.62 26.17 -58.27
N PHE A 70 41.61 25.34 -58.67
CA PHE A 70 43.03 25.75 -58.75
C PHE A 70 43.46 26.20 -60.15
N THR A 71 42.71 25.81 -61.20
CA THR A 71 42.97 26.23 -62.58
C THR A 71 42.35 27.58 -62.92
N LEU A 72 41.30 28.00 -62.19
CA LEU A 72 40.67 29.31 -62.33
C LEU A 72 41.62 30.49 -62.04
N PRO A 73 42.40 30.50 -60.95
CA PRO A 73 43.38 31.56 -60.68
C PRO A 73 44.49 31.65 -61.73
N LEU A 74 45.03 30.50 -62.18
CA LEU A 74 46.09 30.46 -63.18
C LEU A 74 45.61 30.93 -64.56
N LYS A 75 44.39 30.53 -64.97
CA LYS A 75 43.76 31.03 -66.21
C LYS A 75 43.49 32.54 -66.14
N TYR A 76 43.12 33.07 -64.97
CA TYR A 76 42.94 34.51 -64.78
C TYR A 76 44.26 35.27 -64.90
N TYR A 77 45.33 34.74 -64.31
CA TYR A 77 46.67 35.32 -64.41
C TYR A 77 47.19 35.33 -65.85
N CYS A 78 47.07 34.21 -66.59
CA CYS A 78 47.47 34.15 -68.00
C CYS A 78 46.63 35.13 -68.86
N LYS A 79 45.31 35.21 -68.65
CA LYS A 79 44.46 36.19 -69.34
C LYS A 79 44.83 37.64 -69.02
N GLN A 80 45.29 37.94 -67.80
CA GLN A 80 45.80 39.26 -67.45
C GLN A 80 47.10 39.55 -68.18
N GLN A 81 48.06 38.61 -68.21
CA GLN A 81 49.30 38.78 -68.96
C GLN A 81 49.05 38.98 -70.46
N ASP A 82 48.12 38.23 -71.07
CA ASP A 82 47.76 38.39 -72.48
C ASP A 82 47.11 39.75 -72.76
N ARG A 83 46.24 40.23 -71.86
CA ARG A 83 45.66 41.57 -71.94
C ARG A 83 46.73 42.64 -71.83
N ASP A 84 47.71 42.47 -70.95
CA ASP A 84 48.80 43.43 -70.76
C ASP A 84 49.76 43.43 -71.96
N GLN A 85 50.06 42.25 -72.54
CA GLN A 85 50.82 42.16 -73.78
C GLN A 85 50.06 42.78 -74.97
N PHE A 86 48.75 42.57 -75.05
CA PHE A 86 47.91 43.15 -76.10
C PHE A 86 47.84 44.67 -75.98
N LYS A 87 47.67 45.20 -74.76
CA LYS A 87 47.77 46.64 -74.48
C LYS A 87 49.12 47.18 -74.89
N ARG A 88 50.23 46.51 -74.55
CA ARG A 88 51.59 46.90 -74.98
C ARG A 88 51.74 46.93 -76.50
N LYS A 89 51.11 46.01 -77.25
CA LYS A 89 51.13 46.00 -78.73
C LYS A 89 50.28 47.10 -79.37
N LEU A 90 49.24 47.56 -78.67
CA LEU A 90 48.38 48.67 -79.10
C LEU A 90 48.97 50.04 -78.74
N THR A 91 49.74 50.14 -77.65
CA THR A 91 50.38 51.40 -77.23
C THR A 91 51.56 51.82 -78.12
N ILE A 92 52.15 50.88 -78.89
CA ILE A 92 53.22 51.20 -79.84
C ILE A 92 52.59 51.82 -81.09
N GLY A 93 52.88 53.08 -81.35
CA GLY A 93 52.38 53.82 -82.51
C GLY A 93 52.90 53.23 -83.83
N VAL A 94 52.17 53.44 -84.93
CA VAL A 94 52.54 52.89 -86.25
C VAL A 94 53.96 53.32 -86.66
N SER A 95 54.36 54.56 -86.36
CA SER A 95 55.72 55.08 -86.61
C SER A 95 56.81 54.31 -85.83
N GLU A 96 56.53 53.93 -84.58
CA GLU A 96 57.48 53.17 -83.75
C GLU A 96 57.59 51.71 -84.21
N LYS A 97 56.52 51.12 -84.73
CA LYS A 97 56.57 49.79 -85.36
C LYS A 97 57.48 49.79 -86.59
N TYR A 98 57.41 50.82 -87.43
CA TYR A 98 58.34 51.00 -88.56
C TYR A 98 59.78 51.23 -88.09
N LYS A 99 60.01 51.95 -86.98
CA LYS A 99 61.35 52.10 -86.38
C LYS A 99 61.93 50.79 -85.86
N ILE A 100 61.12 49.94 -85.23
CA ILE A 100 61.54 48.62 -84.76
C ILE A 100 61.88 47.70 -85.93
N VAL A 101 61.05 47.67 -86.97
CA VAL A 101 61.28 46.84 -88.17
C VAL A 101 62.48 47.35 -88.98
N SER A 102 62.65 48.67 -89.12
CA SER A 102 63.82 49.24 -89.80
C SER A 102 65.11 49.10 -88.99
N ALA A 103 65.05 49.12 -87.65
CA ALA A 103 66.20 48.80 -86.80
C ALA A 103 66.59 47.31 -86.90
N ASP A 104 65.61 46.40 -87.01
CA ASP A 104 65.87 44.97 -87.23
C ASP A 104 66.45 44.72 -88.63
N LEU A 105 65.93 45.38 -89.67
CA LEU A 105 66.49 45.34 -91.04
C LEU A 105 67.91 45.92 -91.10
N ARG A 106 68.19 47.02 -90.38
CA ARG A 106 69.55 47.59 -90.27
C ARG A 106 70.51 46.64 -89.57
N LYS A 107 70.06 45.89 -88.56
CA LYS A 107 70.89 44.87 -87.90
C LYS A 107 71.14 43.64 -88.78
N ARG A 108 70.19 43.28 -89.66
CA ARG A 108 70.35 42.16 -90.61
C ARG A 108 71.20 42.51 -91.83
N LEU A 109 71.26 43.79 -92.22
CA LEU A 109 72.06 44.29 -93.34
C LEU A 109 73.45 44.82 -92.92
N TYR A 110 73.75 44.84 -91.62
CA TYR A 110 75.05 45.29 -91.11
C TYR A 110 76.09 44.18 -91.25
N VAL A 111 76.92 44.29 -92.28
CA VAL A 111 78.20 43.56 -92.39
C VAL A 111 79.27 44.47 -91.79
N SER A 112 80.02 44.00 -90.79
CA SER A 112 81.16 44.73 -90.25
C SER A 112 82.23 44.89 -91.33
N ASN A 113 82.62 46.15 -91.63
CA ASN A 113 83.72 46.46 -92.55
C ASN A 113 84.97 45.61 -92.21
N PRO A 114 85.58 44.90 -93.16
CA PRO A 114 86.88 44.30 -92.93
C PRO A 114 87.94 45.39 -92.84
N VAL A 115 88.82 45.28 -91.84
CA VAL A 115 90.08 46.02 -91.79
C VAL A 115 91.01 45.30 -92.75
N ASN A 116 91.23 45.89 -93.94
CA ASN A 116 92.51 45.92 -94.64
C ASN A 116 92.32 46.65 -95.98
N ASP A 117 93.31 47.47 -96.29
CA ASP A 117 93.34 48.42 -97.38
C ASP A 117 92.94 47.81 -98.73
N ILE A 118 92.15 48.59 -99.46
CA ILE A 118 91.81 48.36 -100.86
C ILE A 118 93.10 48.52 -101.66
N ASN A 119 93.73 47.40 -102.04
CA ASN A 119 94.70 47.41 -103.13
C ASN A 119 93.92 47.44 -104.44
N SER A 120 93.83 48.62 -105.05
CA SER A 120 93.25 48.79 -106.39
C SER A 120 94.15 48.19 -107.48
N ASP A 121 93.54 47.65 -108.53
CA ASP A 121 94.09 46.84 -109.64
C ASP A 121 95.19 47.48 -110.54
N PHE A 122 95.97 48.47 -110.08
CA PHE A 122 97.04 49.11 -110.88
C PHE A 122 98.41 49.29 -110.20
N ASP A 123 98.67 48.66 -109.06
CA ASP A 123 100.02 48.64 -108.47
C ASP A 123 100.74 47.32 -108.80
N VAL A 124 101.49 47.33 -109.91
CA VAL A 124 102.52 46.31 -110.18
C VAL A 124 103.77 46.72 -109.43
N ASP A 125 104.11 45.93 -108.41
CA ASP A 125 105.32 46.11 -107.60
C ASP A 125 106.57 46.18 -108.50
N ALA A 126 107.42 47.19 -108.30
CA ALA A 126 108.51 47.52 -109.22
C ALA A 126 109.57 46.39 -109.36
N ASP A 127 109.57 45.45 -108.42
CA ASP A 127 110.44 44.28 -108.40
C ASP A 127 109.75 42.97 -108.83
N TYR A 128 108.47 43.01 -109.22
CA TYR A 128 107.67 41.84 -109.64
C TYR A 128 108.23 41.08 -110.85
N TYR A 129 108.95 41.78 -111.74
CA TYR A 129 109.67 41.16 -112.86
C TYR A 129 111.17 40.92 -112.59
N ARG A 130 111.67 41.27 -111.41
CA ARG A 130 113.09 41.09 -111.07
C ARG A 130 113.35 39.95 -110.10
N TYR A 131 112.37 39.55 -109.27
CA TYR A 131 112.51 38.35 -108.42
C TYR A 131 111.15 37.68 -108.14
N LEU A 132 110.89 36.53 -108.76
CA LEU A 132 109.93 35.53 -108.28
C LEU A 132 110.72 34.41 -107.58
N ASP A 133 110.82 34.51 -106.25
CA ASP A 133 111.13 33.44 -105.29
C ASP A 133 112.33 32.50 -105.59
N GLY A 134 113.55 33.04 -105.50
CA GLY A 134 114.68 32.28 -104.92
C GLY A 134 115.17 30.99 -105.63
N ARG A 135 114.89 30.77 -106.92
CA ARG A 135 115.61 29.77 -107.76
C ARG A 135 115.87 30.30 -109.19
N PRO A 136 117.07 30.10 -109.77
CA PRO A 136 117.39 30.60 -111.10
C PRO A 136 116.65 29.81 -112.19
N LEU A 137 116.10 30.54 -113.17
CA LEU A 137 115.66 29.96 -114.45
C LEU A 137 116.89 29.30 -115.12
N GLN A 138 116.90 27.97 -115.21
CA GLN A 138 117.81 27.30 -116.15
C GLN A 138 117.42 27.76 -117.55
N LEU A 139 118.37 28.36 -118.28
CA LEU A 139 118.25 28.66 -119.70
C LEU A 139 118.00 27.35 -120.48
N HIS A 140 116.75 26.96 -120.60
CA HIS A 140 116.27 26.11 -121.69
C HIS A 140 114.75 26.25 -121.79
N ASN A 141 114.25 26.84 -122.88
CA ASN A 141 112.81 26.99 -123.17
C ASN A 141 112.04 25.66 -122.98
N PRO A 142 110.94 25.66 -122.19
CA PRO A 142 109.77 24.84 -122.48
C PRO A 142 108.54 25.75 -122.72
N GLY A 143 107.70 25.40 -123.70
CA GLY A 143 106.70 26.32 -124.26
C GLY A 143 105.69 26.94 -123.27
N PHE A 144 105.31 28.19 -123.51
CA PHE A 144 104.37 29.08 -122.80
C PHE A 144 103.08 28.43 -122.23
N LYS A 145 102.64 27.27 -122.76
CA LYS A 145 101.46 26.53 -122.27
C LYS A 145 101.65 25.94 -120.86
N SER A 146 102.83 25.39 -120.55
CA SER A 146 103.12 24.80 -119.23
C SER A 146 103.16 25.86 -118.12
N PHE A 147 103.64 27.06 -118.44
CA PHE A 147 103.64 28.20 -117.53
C PHE A 147 102.20 28.66 -117.21
N ARG A 148 101.34 28.78 -118.22
CA ARG A 148 99.92 29.13 -118.04
C ARG A 148 99.18 28.12 -117.17
N GLU A 149 99.47 26.83 -117.34
CA GLU A 149 98.88 25.76 -116.51
C GLU A 149 99.39 25.80 -115.07
N CYS A 150 100.69 26.05 -114.84
CA CYS A 150 101.24 26.25 -113.49
C CYS A 150 100.61 27.45 -112.78
N VAL A 151 100.48 28.61 -113.46
CA VAL A 151 99.83 29.80 -112.89
C VAL A 151 98.36 29.51 -112.57
N LYS A 152 97.64 28.81 -113.45
CA LYS A 152 96.24 28.40 -113.21
C LYS A 152 96.11 27.48 -112.00
N GLN A 153 97.02 26.51 -111.83
CA GLN A 153 97.04 25.62 -110.67
C GLN A 153 97.34 26.39 -109.38
N ILE A 154 98.28 27.33 -109.40
CA ILE A 154 98.60 28.21 -108.27
C ILE A 154 97.39 29.06 -107.88
N LEU A 155 96.68 29.65 -108.85
CA LEU A 155 95.45 30.42 -108.60
C LEU A 155 94.32 29.56 -108.03
N HIS A 156 94.14 28.35 -108.56
CA HIS A 156 93.13 27.40 -108.04
C HIS A 156 93.44 27.01 -106.60
N LEU A 157 94.70 26.69 -106.28
CA LEU A 157 95.13 26.39 -104.92
C LEU A 157 94.91 27.59 -103.99
N LYS A 158 95.23 28.82 -104.43
CA LYS A 158 94.96 30.03 -103.63
C LYS A 158 93.46 30.23 -103.37
N TYR A 159 92.60 29.97 -104.36
CA TYR A 159 91.15 30.04 -104.21
C TYR A 159 90.61 28.97 -103.26
N GLU A 160 91.05 27.71 -103.38
CA GLU A 160 90.69 26.64 -102.44
C GLU A 160 91.15 26.95 -101.02
N VAL A 161 92.37 27.47 -100.85
CA VAL A 161 92.88 27.94 -99.56
C VAL A 161 92.01 29.07 -99.01
N GLY A 162 91.54 30.00 -99.85
CA GLY A 162 90.59 31.05 -99.48
C GLY A 162 89.28 30.48 -98.95
N ILE A 163 88.62 29.59 -99.69
CA ILE A 163 87.38 28.94 -99.26
C ILE A 163 87.56 28.20 -97.92
N LYS A 164 88.69 27.48 -97.76
CA LYS A 164 88.99 26.78 -96.50
C LYS A 164 89.22 27.75 -95.35
N ARG A 165 89.89 28.88 -95.57
CA ARG A 165 90.07 29.95 -94.57
C ARG A 165 88.74 30.58 -94.16
N ASP A 166 87.85 30.86 -95.11
CA ASP A 166 86.52 31.39 -94.81
C ASP A 166 85.66 30.37 -94.03
N GLY A 167 85.78 29.08 -94.37
CA GLY A 167 85.17 28.00 -93.61
C GLY A 167 85.68 27.92 -92.17
N ILE A 168 86.99 28.06 -91.96
CA ILE A 168 87.61 28.13 -90.63
C ILE A 168 87.10 29.36 -89.88
N PHE A 169 87.05 30.53 -90.52
CA PHE A 169 86.55 31.76 -89.90
C PHE A 169 85.08 31.66 -89.47
N ASN A 170 84.22 31.05 -90.29
CA ASN A 170 82.82 30.79 -89.95
C ASN A 170 82.67 29.81 -88.79
N LEU A 171 83.51 28.78 -88.72
CA LEU A 171 83.53 27.85 -87.58
C LEU A 171 83.99 28.55 -86.30
N GLU A 172 85.03 29.40 -86.37
CA GLU A 172 85.50 30.16 -85.21
C GLU A 172 84.45 31.15 -84.69
N THR A 173 83.77 31.85 -85.59
CA THR A 173 82.70 32.80 -85.22
C THR A 173 81.49 32.08 -84.61
N ASN A 174 81.07 30.93 -85.18
CA ASN A 174 80.01 30.11 -84.60
C ASN A 174 80.41 29.55 -83.24
N TYR A 175 81.65 29.06 -83.10
CA TYR A 175 82.18 28.57 -81.83
C TYR A 175 82.16 29.65 -80.74
N ARG A 176 82.55 30.89 -81.06
CA ARG A 176 82.45 32.03 -80.12
C ARG A 176 80.99 32.30 -79.72
N ASN A 177 80.07 32.30 -80.68
CA ASN A 177 78.65 32.51 -80.40
C ASN A 177 78.06 31.40 -79.51
N GLU A 178 78.41 30.14 -79.75
CA GLU A 178 77.99 29.01 -78.91
C GLU A 178 78.56 29.10 -77.50
N LEU A 179 79.84 29.48 -77.35
CA LEU A 179 80.45 29.74 -76.05
C LEU A 179 79.76 30.89 -75.30
N ASP A 180 79.38 31.96 -76.00
CA ASP A 180 78.66 33.07 -75.40
C ASP A 180 77.28 32.64 -74.91
N ILE A 181 76.53 31.89 -75.72
CA ILE A 181 75.23 31.32 -75.34
C ILE A 181 75.39 30.36 -74.15
N TYR A 182 76.40 29.49 -74.17
CA TYR A 182 76.70 28.57 -73.09
C TYR A 182 77.01 29.33 -71.79
N SER A 183 77.88 30.33 -71.85
CA SER A 183 78.24 31.15 -70.69
C SER A 183 77.03 31.86 -70.08
N LEU A 184 76.12 32.35 -70.93
CA LEU A 184 74.89 33.00 -70.51
C LEU A 184 73.91 32.00 -69.87
N SER A 185 73.84 30.78 -70.41
CA SER A 185 73.03 29.67 -69.88
C SER A 185 73.52 29.26 -68.49
N VAL A 186 74.84 29.10 -68.33
CA VAL A 186 75.47 28.79 -67.04
C VAL A 186 75.18 29.89 -66.02
N LYS A 187 75.33 31.17 -66.40
CA LYS A 187 74.99 32.31 -65.53
C LYS A 187 73.53 32.22 -65.04
N ARG A 188 72.57 31.99 -65.94
CA ARG A 188 71.15 31.84 -65.57
C ARG A 188 70.90 30.69 -64.60
N LEU A 189 71.52 29.54 -64.81
CA LEU A 189 71.40 28.39 -63.90
C LEU A 189 72.01 28.71 -62.53
N THR A 190 73.17 29.36 -62.49
CA THR A 190 73.79 29.78 -61.22
C THR A 190 72.92 30.81 -60.49
N ASP A 191 72.26 31.71 -61.22
CA ASP A 191 71.37 32.70 -60.61
C ASP A 191 70.08 32.05 -60.10
N GLN A 192 69.50 31.09 -60.83
CA GLN A 192 68.35 30.31 -60.36
C GLN A 192 68.67 29.50 -59.10
N ALA A 193 69.85 28.89 -59.04
CA ALA A 193 70.31 28.20 -57.83
C ALA A 193 70.40 29.16 -56.65
N LYS A 194 71.00 30.36 -56.84
CA LYS A 194 71.05 31.40 -55.80
C LYS A 194 69.67 31.86 -55.34
N TYR A 195 68.71 32.04 -56.26
CA TYR A 195 67.34 32.42 -55.89
C TYR A 195 66.63 31.32 -55.11
N PHE A 196 66.87 30.05 -55.47
CA PHE A 196 66.31 28.92 -54.75
C PHE A 196 66.91 28.78 -53.34
N ASP A 197 68.22 28.96 -53.20
CA ASP A 197 68.88 29.00 -51.90
C ASP A 197 68.37 30.16 -51.04
N ALA A 198 68.19 31.34 -51.64
CA ALA A 198 67.59 32.50 -50.97
C ALA A 198 66.16 32.19 -50.50
N PHE A 199 65.34 31.58 -51.36
CA PHE A 199 63.96 31.18 -51.03
C PHE A 199 63.92 30.17 -49.87
N ILE A 200 64.76 29.13 -49.91
CA ILE A 200 64.87 28.15 -48.80
C ILE A 200 65.28 28.86 -47.51
N SER A 201 66.24 29.79 -47.58
CA SER A 201 66.71 30.51 -46.40
C SER A 201 65.61 31.40 -45.80
N GLU A 202 64.78 32.04 -46.63
CA GLU A 202 63.65 32.86 -46.18
C GLU A 202 62.53 32.00 -45.59
N ASP A 203 62.21 30.87 -46.20
CA ASP A 203 61.17 29.97 -45.72
C ASP A 203 61.57 29.30 -44.40
N TYR A 204 62.85 28.91 -44.28
CA TYR A 204 63.42 28.43 -43.04
C TYR A 204 63.36 29.49 -41.93
N LYS A 205 63.72 30.75 -42.23
CA LYS A 205 63.61 31.87 -41.28
C LYS A 205 62.16 32.07 -40.83
N LYS A 206 61.19 32.11 -41.74
CA LYS A 206 59.76 32.25 -41.40
C LYS A 206 59.25 31.09 -40.56
N SER A 207 59.64 29.86 -40.90
CA SER A 207 59.28 28.67 -40.14
C SER A 207 59.86 28.71 -38.72
N MET A 208 61.11 29.15 -38.57
CA MET A 208 61.74 29.33 -37.26
C MET A 208 61.08 30.45 -36.44
N GLU A 209 60.66 31.55 -37.07
CA GLU A 209 59.88 32.59 -36.39
C GLU A 209 58.52 32.06 -35.89
N PHE A 210 57.83 31.24 -36.69
CA PHE A 210 56.58 30.61 -36.26
C PHE A 210 56.81 29.61 -35.13
N LEU A 211 57.87 28.80 -35.19
CA LEU A 211 58.23 27.87 -34.14
C LEU A 211 58.54 28.62 -32.84
N ALA A 212 59.32 29.71 -32.90
CA ALA A 212 59.60 30.56 -31.75
C ALA A 212 58.34 31.20 -31.16
N LYS A 213 57.37 31.62 -31.99
CA LYS A 213 56.06 32.11 -31.53
C LYS A 213 55.25 31.00 -30.86
N TRP A 214 55.26 29.79 -31.42
CA TRP A 214 54.61 28.62 -30.86
C TRP A 214 55.19 28.23 -29.50
N ASP A 215 56.51 28.18 -29.39
CA ASP A 215 57.19 27.89 -28.12
C ASP A 215 56.84 28.94 -27.07
N LYS A 216 56.86 30.23 -27.43
CA LYS A 216 56.43 31.32 -26.52
C LYS A 216 55.00 31.14 -26.04
N LEU A 217 54.06 30.83 -26.94
CA LEU A 217 52.66 30.58 -26.57
C LEU A 217 52.52 29.35 -25.68
N LYS A 218 53.24 28.27 -25.99
CA LYS A 218 53.28 27.05 -25.18
C LYS A 218 53.75 27.37 -23.76
N PHE A 219 54.84 28.13 -23.61
CA PHE A 219 55.32 28.56 -22.29
C PHE A 219 54.28 29.40 -21.53
N GLN A 220 53.56 30.30 -22.20
CA GLN A 220 52.50 31.10 -21.56
C GLN A 220 51.32 30.23 -21.09
N VAL A 221 50.90 29.27 -21.91
CA VAL A 221 49.82 28.33 -21.56
C VAL A 221 50.26 27.44 -20.39
N ASP A 222 51.47 26.89 -20.44
CA ASP A 222 52.02 26.06 -19.37
C ASP A 222 52.13 26.86 -18.05
N SER A 223 52.49 28.15 -18.11
CA SER A 223 52.48 29.04 -16.95
C SER A 223 51.09 29.18 -16.36
N LYS A 224 50.07 29.42 -17.19
CA LYS A 224 48.67 29.55 -16.74
C LYS A 224 48.09 28.25 -16.20
N ILE A 225 48.45 27.11 -16.78
CA ILE A 225 48.07 25.79 -16.26
C ILE A 225 48.64 25.59 -14.86
N LYS A 226 49.91 25.95 -14.64
CA LYS A 226 50.54 25.87 -13.30
C LYS A 226 49.86 26.77 -12.28
N GLU A 227 49.52 28.01 -12.65
CA GLU A 227 48.75 28.93 -11.80
C GLU A 227 47.38 28.35 -11.42
N LEU A 228 46.65 27.78 -12.40
CA LEU A 228 45.35 27.14 -12.14
C LEU A 228 45.48 25.88 -11.28
N GLN A 229 46.53 25.10 -11.47
CA GLN A 229 46.82 23.94 -10.62
C GLN A 229 47.13 24.38 -9.19
N ALA A 230 47.95 25.41 -9.00
CA ALA A 230 48.26 25.95 -7.67
C ALA A 230 46.98 26.43 -6.95
N THR A 231 46.17 27.27 -7.61
CA THR A 231 44.89 27.72 -7.04
C THR A 231 43.91 26.59 -6.78
N GLY A 232 43.88 25.55 -7.64
CA GLY A 232 43.10 24.33 -7.42
C GLY A 232 43.54 23.56 -6.16
N THR A 233 44.85 23.43 -5.94
CA THR A 233 45.39 22.77 -4.74
C THR A 233 45.11 23.57 -3.47
N GLU A 234 45.19 24.89 -3.52
CA GLU A 234 44.83 25.77 -2.40
C GLU A 234 43.34 25.64 -2.06
N GLN A 235 42.46 25.67 -3.07
CA GLN A 235 41.02 25.50 -2.87
C GLN A 235 40.70 24.13 -2.28
N PHE A 236 41.36 23.07 -2.74
CA PHE A 236 41.19 21.72 -2.19
C PHE A 236 41.63 21.65 -0.73
N SER A 237 42.79 22.21 -0.40
CA SER A 237 43.30 22.29 0.98
C SER A 237 42.33 23.04 1.90
N LEU A 238 41.80 24.19 1.44
CA LEU A 238 40.80 24.96 2.19
C LEU A 238 39.50 24.16 2.40
N LYS A 239 38.99 23.49 1.37
CA LYS A 239 37.78 22.65 1.48
C LYS A 239 37.99 21.48 2.45
N SER A 240 39.12 20.78 2.34
CA SER A 240 39.47 19.67 3.24
C SER A 240 39.56 20.16 4.69
N ARG A 241 40.24 21.29 4.93
CA ARG A 241 40.31 21.90 6.27
C ARG A 241 38.93 22.29 6.78
N LEU A 242 38.07 22.83 5.93
CA LEU A 242 36.71 23.23 6.29
C LEU A 242 35.85 22.03 6.70
N ILE A 243 35.90 20.92 5.95
CA ILE A 243 35.20 19.67 6.29
C ILE A 243 35.74 19.12 7.62
N GLY A 244 37.07 19.14 7.82
CA GLY A 244 37.66 18.70 9.08
C GLY A 244 37.23 19.55 10.27
N LEU A 245 37.07 20.87 10.09
CA LEU A 245 36.56 21.77 11.14
C LEU A 245 35.08 21.55 11.41
N GLU A 246 34.26 21.33 10.38
CA GLU A 246 32.85 21.00 10.50
C GLU A 246 32.64 19.73 11.32
N TYR A 247 33.37 18.68 10.98
CA TYR A 247 33.31 17.42 11.72
C TYR A 247 33.71 17.62 13.19
N LYS A 248 34.79 18.36 13.47
CA LYS A 248 35.19 18.67 14.84
C LYS A 248 34.12 19.48 15.57
N TYR A 249 33.53 20.47 14.91
CA TYR A 249 32.48 21.30 15.48
C TYR A 249 31.21 20.49 15.77
N SER A 250 30.77 19.63 14.85
CA SER A 250 29.58 18.79 15.05
C SER A 250 29.78 17.79 16.20
N VAL A 251 30.98 17.21 16.33
CA VAL A 251 31.35 16.37 17.48
C VAL A 251 31.33 17.18 18.78
N GLN A 252 31.90 18.39 18.79
CA GLN A 252 31.85 19.29 19.96
C GLN A 252 30.43 19.68 20.34
N LEU A 253 29.54 19.91 19.38
CA LEU A 253 28.12 20.17 19.65
C LEU A 253 27.44 18.97 20.31
N LYS A 254 27.75 17.74 19.89
CA LYS A 254 27.24 16.52 20.53
C LYS A 254 27.70 16.43 21.99
N TYR A 255 28.98 16.71 22.26
CA TYR A 255 29.49 16.76 23.63
C TYR A 255 28.88 17.91 24.45
N GLY A 256 28.68 19.09 23.84
CA GLY A 256 27.99 20.20 24.48
C GLY A 256 26.54 19.86 24.86
N ARG A 257 25.81 19.17 23.99
CA ARG A 257 24.47 18.63 24.27
C ARG A 257 24.49 17.65 25.43
N PHE A 258 25.43 16.71 25.42
CA PHE A 258 25.59 15.74 26.49
C PHE A 258 25.83 16.40 27.85
N LEU A 259 26.79 17.34 27.91
CA LEU A 259 27.09 18.08 29.13
C LEU A 259 25.92 18.95 29.60
N TYR A 260 25.14 19.52 28.66
CA TYR A 260 23.93 20.25 28.99
C TYR A 260 22.89 19.35 29.66
N TYR A 261 22.61 18.16 29.13
CA TYR A 261 21.62 17.25 29.74
C TYR A 261 22.02 16.74 31.13
N LEU A 262 23.31 16.52 31.35
CA LEU A 262 23.85 16.13 32.65
C LEU A 262 23.83 17.27 33.67
N SER A 263 23.79 18.52 33.22
CA SER A 263 23.77 19.66 34.14
C SER A 263 22.46 19.75 34.93
N PRO A 264 22.50 20.25 36.18
CA PRO A 264 21.32 20.37 37.02
C PRO A 264 20.19 21.15 36.35
N PRO A 265 18.91 20.76 36.56
CA PRO A 265 17.76 21.38 35.91
C PRO A 265 17.65 22.88 36.22
N ILE A 266 18.07 23.31 37.42
CA ILE A 266 18.06 24.72 37.84
C ILE A 266 19.03 25.55 36.98
N TRP A 267 20.21 25.01 36.67
CA TRP A 267 21.20 25.68 35.83
C TRP A 267 20.77 25.70 34.35
N ARG A 268 20.11 24.65 33.88
CA ARG A 268 19.54 24.60 32.52
C ARG A 268 18.47 25.67 32.28
N LEU A 269 17.62 25.94 33.26
CA LEU A 269 16.58 26.96 33.15
C LEU A 269 17.16 28.36 32.93
N ASN A 270 18.26 28.69 33.61
CA ASN A 270 18.93 29.98 33.47
C ASN A 270 19.67 30.12 32.12
N ASN A 271 20.13 29.01 31.54
CA ASN A 271 20.92 29.00 30.30
C ASN A 271 20.14 28.45 29.09
N ARG A 272 18.82 28.62 29.09
CA ARG A 272 17.93 28.08 28.05
C ARG A 272 18.17 28.69 26.67
N GLU A 273 18.69 29.90 26.61
CA GLU A 273 19.05 30.60 25.36
C GLU A 273 20.14 29.84 24.60
N PHE A 274 21.11 29.25 25.31
CA PHE A 274 22.12 28.38 24.72
C PHE A 274 21.47 27.13 24.09
N ALA A 275 20.54 26.49 24.81
CA ALA A 275 19.82 25.31 24.31
C ALA A 275 18.97 25.58 23.06
N ARG A 276 18.39 26.78 22.94
CA ARG A 276 17.67 27.22 21.74
C ARG A 276 18.60 27.51 20.56
N SER A 277 19.75 28.15 20.81
CA SER A 277 20.72 28.48 19.76
C SER A 277 21.39 27.27 19.12
N VAL A 278 21.54 26.17 19.86
CA VAL A 278 22.22 24.93 19.41
C VAL A 278 21.21 23.87 18.93
N GLU A 279 19.93 24.23 18.78
CA GLU A 279 18.82 23.33 18.45
C GLU A 279 18.73 22.11 19.39
N ILE A 280 19.15 22.25 20.65
CA ILE A 280 19.20 21.16 21.63
C ILE A 280 17.77 20.72 22.01
N GLU A 281 16.85 21.68 22.12
CA GLU A 281 15.44 21.42 22.46
C GLU A 281 14.68 20.71 21.34
N ALA A 282 15.05 20.92 20.05
CA ALA A 282 14.27 20.44 18.91
C ALA A 282 14.64 19.03 18.44
N LYS A 283 15.86 18.55 18.72
CA LYS A 283 16.38 17.27 18.20
C LYS A 283 16.49 16.15 19.24
N GLY A 284 16.10 16.39 20.49
CA GLY A 284 16.25 15.40 21.55
C GLY A 284 17.70 14.94 21.74
N PHE A 285 17.89 13.87 22.52
CA PHE A 285 19.20 13.24 22.71
C PHE A 285 19.39 12.10 21.69
N ASP A 286 19.31 12.44 20.40
CA ASP A 286 19.55 11.47 19.34
C ASP A 286 21.06 11.29 19.11
N TYR A 287 21.57 10.11 19.47
CA TYR A 287 22.85 9.59 18.95
C TYR A 287 22.75 9.17 17.47
N GLY A 288 21.55 9.26 16.89
CA GLY A 288 21.23 8.82 15.54
C GLY A 288 21.99 9.59 14.47
N ASN A 289 22.66 8.84 13.60
CA ASN A 289 23.46 9.27 12.47
C ASN A 289 22.93 10.55 11.82
N SER A 290 23.84 11.52 11.64
CA SER A 290 23.67 12.55 10.62
C SER A 290 23.14 11.88 9.37
N HIS A 291 21.98 12.32 8.86
CA HIS A 291 21.44 11.82 7.61
C HIS A 291 22.57 11.79 6.58
N ASP A 292 22.89 10.61 6.03
CA ASP A 292 24.09 10.30 5.25
C ASP A 292 24.18 11.03 3.89
N GLU A 293 23.42 12.10 3.70
CA GLU A 293 23.27 12.85 2.44
C GLU A 293 23.45 14.37 2.65
N ASP A 294 24.23 14.79 3.65
CA ASP A 294 24.68 16.17 3.76
C ASP A 294 25.73 16.45 2.67
N THR A 295 25.27 16.76 1.47
CA THR A 295 26.14 17.20 0.36
C THR A 295 26.96 18.42 0.82
N PHE A 296 28.20 18.58 0.35
CA PHE A 296 29.08 19.70 0.76
C PHE A 296 28.41 21.08 0.69
N ALA A 297 27.49 21.28 -0.25
CA ALA A 297 26.68 22.51 -0.35
C ALA A 297 25.79 22.75 0.89
N ILE A 298 25.14 21.70 1.40
CA ILE A 298 24.28 21.75 2.59
C ILE A 298 25.14 22.01 3.83
N LEU A 299 26.28 21.32 3.96
CA LEU A 299 27.25 21.55 5.05
C LEU A 299 27.77 22.99 5.05
N PHE A 300 28.11 23.50 3.86
CA PHE A 300 28.57 24.87 3.69
C PHE A 300 27.49 25.89 4.05
N GLU A 301 26.24 25.65 3.67
CA GLU A 301 25.12 26.54 4.01
C GLU A 301 24.82 26.54 5.52
N LYS A 302 24.88 25.38 6.17
CA LYS A 302 24.73 25.26 7.63
C LYS A 302 25.84 26.03 8.35
N MET A 303 27.11 25.83 7.98
CA MET A 303 28.22 26.58 8.56
C MET A 303 28.12 28.07 8.29
N ARG A 304 27.66 28.46 7.10
CA ARG A 304 27.42 29.86 6.77
C ARG A 304 26.38 30.48 7.71
N LYS A 305 25.25 29.81 7.93
CA LYS A 305 24.21 30.26 8.87
C LYS A 305 24.74 30.39 10.31
N ILE A 306 25.59 29.44 10.74
CA ILE A 306 26.19 29.47 12.07
C ILE A 306 27.18 30.64 12.21
N CYS A 307 28.07 30.85 11.24
CA CYS A 307 29.06 31.92 11.28
C CYS A 307 28.46 33.33 11.18
N TYR A 308 27.34 33.49 10.46
CA TYR A 308 26.63 34.77 10.36
C TYR A 308 25.54 34.96 11.43
N GLY A 309 25.25 33.93 12.23
CA GLY A 309 24.34 34.02 13.38
C GLY A 309 25.04 34.63 14.60
N ASN A 310 24.26 35.20 15.52
CA ASN A 310 24.76 35.58 16.84
C ASN A 310 25.14 34.30 17.60
N THR A 311 26.42 33.91 17.53
CA THR A 311 26.93 32.77 18.27
C THR A 311 26.94 33.10 19.76
N ILE A 312 26.06 32.43 20.50
CA ILE A 312 26.05 32.53 21.96
C ILE A 312 27.25 31.72 22.47
N SER A 313 28.05 32.33 23.36
CA SER A 313 29.18 31.64 23.98
C SER A 313 28.71 30.36 24.69
N PRO A 314 29.35 29.20 24.49
CA PRO A 314 28.95 27.98 25.17
C PRO A 314 29.13 28.12 26.68
N ALA A 315 28.01 28.16 27.40
CA ALA A 315 28.01 28.08 28.85
C ALA A 315 28.17 26.60 29.24
N LEU A 316 29.18 26.28 30.04
CA LEU A 316 29.43 24.94 30.55
C LEU A 316 29.27 24.94 32.07
N TYR A 317 28.53 23.96 32.58
CA TYR A 317 28.41 23.75 34.02
C TYR A 317 29.66 23.06 34.58
N PHE A 318 30.13 22.04 33.88
CA PHE A 318 31.32 21.26 34.26
C PHE A 318 32.58 21.91 33.69
N THR A 319 33.53 22.26 34.54
CA THR A 319 34.83 22.82 34.13
C THR A 319 35.94 21.79 34.23
N GLN A 320 35.82 20.80 35.13
CA GLN A 320 36.80 19.72 35.28
C GLN A 320 36.17 18.36 34.96
N ALA A 321 36.98 17.43 34.44
CA ALA A 321 36.53 16.07 34.15
C ALA A 321 36.15 15.28 35.43
N ASN A 322 36.73 15.64 36.58
CA ASN A 322 36.43 15.00 37.85
C ASN A 322 34.96 15.22 38.28
N ASP A 323 34.40 16.40 37.99
CA ASP A 323 32.99 16.73 38.30
C ASP A 323 32.02 15.83 37.51
N LEU A 324 32.43 15.39 36.32
CA LEU A 324 31.66 14.45 35.52
C LEU A 324 31.75 13.03 36.09
N MET A 325 32.93 12.64 36.58
CA MET A 325 33.13 11.34 37.22
C MET A 325 32.33 11.21 38.51
N THR A 326 32.18 12.29 39.29
CA THR A 326 31.32 12.27 40.49
C THR A 326 29.86 12.05 40.10
N VAL A 327 29.36 12.70 39.05
CA VAL A 327 27.99 12.48 38.54
C VAL A 327 27.81 11.05 38.03
N PHE A 328 28.79 10.49 37.32
CA PHE A 328 28.73 9.10 36.88
C PHE A 328 28.72 8.12 38.05
N ASN A 329 29.57 8.33 39.06
CA ASN A 329 29.60 7.49 40.26
C ASN A 329 28.28 7.60 41.04
N GLU A 330 27.69 8.80 41.13
CA GLU A 330 26.35 8.98 41.74
C GLU A 330 25.27 8.25 40.95
N MET A 331 25.27 8.34 39.61
CA MET A 331 24.34 7.60 38.77
C MET A 331 24.53 6.09 38.88
N GLU A 332 25.77 5.61 38.94
CA GLU A 332 26.09 4.20 39.14
C GLU A 332 25.56 3.71 40.50
N ASN A 333 25.79 4.49 41.57
CA ASN A 333 25.27 4.19 42.90
C ASN A 333 23.73 4.18 42.93
N GLN A 334 23.08 5.12 42.24
CA GLN A 334 21.61 5.14 42.09
C GLN A 334 21.11 3.93 41.31
N GLN A 335 21.77 3.56 40.22
CA GLN A 335 21.43 2.37 39.43
C GLN A 335 21.62 1.10 40.25
N LEU A 336 22.68 1.01 41.06
CA LEU A 336 22.90 -0.09 41.98
C LEU A 336 21.79 -0.16 43.03
N TYR A 337 21.39 0.98 43.60
CA TYR A 337 20.25 1.07 44.54
C TYR A 337 18.95 0.57 43.89
N TYR A 338 18.62 1.05 42.69
CA TYR A 338 17.45 0.59 41.94
C TYR A 338 17.52 -0.91 41.62
N TYR A 339 18.69 -1.41 41.21
CA TYR A 339 18.89 -2.82 40.94
C TYR A 339 18.68 -3.66 42.20
N THR A 340 19.18 -3.20 43.34
CA THR A 340 19.00 -3.86 44.64
C THR A 340 17.52 -3.92 45.01
N HIS A 341 16.78 -2.82 44.85
CA HIS A 341 15.32 -2.82 45.04
C HIS A 341 14.58 -3.76 44.10
N ILE A 342 14.93 -3.76 42.81
CA ILE A 342 14.34 -4.67 41.84
C ILE A 342 14.64 -6.12 42.25
N SER A 343 15.87 -6.42 42.66
CA SER A 343 16.26 -7.75 43.13
C SER A 343 15.44 -8.22 44.34
N HIS A 344 15.18 -7.34 45.31
CA HIS A 344 14.30 -7.66 46.45
C HIS A 344 12.83 -7.80 46.06
N LEU A 345 12.34 -7.02 45.09
CA LEU A 345 10.95 -7.06 44.64
C LEU A 345 10.64 -8.25 43.73
N VAL A 346 11.62 -8.75 42.97
CA VAL A 346 11.42 -9.86 42.02
C VAL A 346 10.85 -11.12 42.68
N PRO A 347 11.39 -11.62 43.82
CA PRO A 347 10.81 -12.73 44.55
C PRO A 347 9.39 -12.45 45.03
N LEU A 348 9.12 -11.25 45.56
CA LEU A 348 7.78 -10.87 46.03
C LEU A 348 6.75 -10.87 44.89
N ILE A 349 7.13 -10.34 43.73
CA ILE A 349 6.30 -10.37 42.52
C ILE A 349 6.08 -11.82 42.06
N LYS A 350 7.09 -12.69 42.16
CA LYS A 350 6.96 -14.11 41.84
C LYS A 350 5.99 -14.81 42.79
N MET A 351 6.14 -14.63 44.10
CA MET A 351 5.22 -15.15 45.13
C MET A 351 3.79 -14.66 44.88
N LEU A 352 3.60 -13.36 44.63
CA LEU A 352 2.29 -12.79 44.32
C LEU A 352 1.67 -13.42 43.07
N LYS A 353 2.47 -13.68 42.02
CA LYS A 353 1.98 -14.35 40.81
C LYS A 353 1.58 -15.80 41.08
N GLU A 354 2.27 -16.50 41.97
CA GLU A 354 1.94 -17.87 42.38
C GLU A 354 0.66 -17.89 43.22
N GLU A 355 0.51 -16.99 44.20
CA GLU A 355 -0.71 -16.78 45.01
C GLU A 355 -1.93 -16.43 44.14
N ILE A 356 -1.77 -15.56 43.15
CA ILE A 356 -2.86 -15.23 42.21
C ILE A 356 -3.28 -16.48 41.40
N LYS A 357 -2.34 -17.36 41.05
CA LYS A 357 -2.67 -18.60 40.33
C LYS A 357 -3.40 -19.58 41.24
N SER A 358 -2.92 -19.81 42.46
CA SER A 358 -3.60 -20.70 43.41
C SER A 358 -5.00 -20.20 43.74
N LEU A 359 -5.18 -18.88 43.95
CA LEU A 359 -6.50 -18.28 44.19
C LEU A 359 -7.45 -18.51 43.00
N LYS A 360 -6.96 -18.34 41.76
CA LYS A 360 -7.77 -18.63 40.57
C LYS A 360 -8.20 -20.09 40.51
N GLU A 361 -7.32 -21.02 40.86
CA GLU A 361 -7.64 -22.45 40.91
C GLU A 361 -8.70 -22.75 41.98
N VAL A 362 -8.58 -22.16 43.19
CA VAL A 362 -9.57 -22.30 44.26
C VAL A 362 -10.94 -21.75 43.83
N ILE A 363 -10.97 -20.57 43.21
CA ILE A 363 -12.23 -19.97 42.70
C ILE A 363 -12.88 -20.88 41.65
N LEU A 364 -12.10 -21.47 40.74
CA LEU A 364 -12.63 -22.41 39.74
C LEU A 364 -13.19 -23.69 40.39
N GLN A 365 -12.54 -24.19 41.44
CA GLN A 365 -13.03 -25.33 42.22
C GLN A 365 -14.32 -25.00 42.97
N GLU A 366 -14.40 -23.85 43.63
CA GLU A 366 -15.62 -23.39 44.31
C GLU A 366 -16.78 -23.21 43.32
N TYR A 367 -16.51 -22.60 42.16
CA TYR A 367 -17.49 -22.48 41.09
C TYR A 367 -18.03 -23.84 40.65
N ALA A 368 -17.14 -24.82 40.42
CA ALA A 368 -17.53 -26.18 40.06
C ALA A 368 -18.35 -26.86 41.17
N MET A 369 -17.98 -26.64 42.43
CA MET A 369 -18.68 -27.19 43.59
C MET A 369 -20.09 -26.60 43.71
N VAL A 370 -20.24 -25.28 43.60
CA VAL A 370 -21.53 -24.59 43.61
C VAL A 370 -22.40 -25.03 42.44
N ALA A 371 -21.85 -25.12 41.23
CA ALA A 371 -22.58 -25.62 40.07
C ALA A 371 -23.07 -27.07 40.28
N SER A 372 -22.26 -27.92 40.92
CA SER A 372 -22.67 -29.29 41.26
C SER A 372 -23.77 -29.33 42.32
N LEU A 373 -23.76 -28.41 43.29
CA LEU A 373 -24.80 -28.28 44.31
C LEU A 373 -26.12 -27.79 43.70
N ILE A 374 -26.07 -26.80 42.82
CA ILE A 374 -27.25 -26.31 42.09
C ILE A 374 -27.90 -27.48 41.33
N LYS A 375 -27.13 -28.24 40.56
CA LYS A 375 -27.64 -29.42 39.84
C LYS A 375 -28.25 -30.47 40.77
N LYS A 376 -27.65 -30.71 41.94
CA LYS A 376 -28.22 -31.62 42.95
C LYS A 376 -29.58 -31.12 43.46
N TYR A 377 -29.69 -29.82 43.73
CA TYR A 377 -30.95 -29.23 44.19
C TYR A 377 -32.01 -29.19 43.10
N GLU A 378 -31.65 -28.94 41.84
CA GLU A 378 -32.58 -29.03 40.70
C GLU A 378 -33.19 -30.44 40.58
N ILE A 379 -32.37 -31.48 40.70
CA ILE A 379 -32.85 -32.88 40.69
C ILE A 379 -33.75 -33.16 41.90
N LEU A 380 -33.37 -32.69 43.09
CA LEU A 380 -34.17 -32.90 44.29
C LEU A 380 -35.52 -32.16 44.20
N LEU A 381 -35.51 -30.95 43.64
CA LEU A 381 -36.71 -30.15 43.42
C LEU A 381 -37.64 -30.87 42.43
N SER A 382 -37.14 -31.32 41.28
CA SER A 382 -37.98 -32.05 40.30
C SER A 382 -38.58 -33.32 40.90
N CYS A 383 -37.80 -34.10 41.65
CA CYS A 383 -38.33 -35.28 42.35
C CYS A 383 -39.39 -34.92 43.41
N SER A 384 -39.23 -33.77 44.09
CA SER A 384 -40.21 -33.30 45.06
C SER A 384 -41.49 -32.81 44.41
N GLU A 385 -41.40 -32.13 43.27
CA GLU A 385 -42.54 -31.68 42.47
C GLU A 385 -43.34 -32.87 41.93
N GLU A 386 -42.65 -33.86 41.35
CA GLU A 386 -43.27 -35.13 40.94
C GLU A 386 -44.00 -35.80 42.11
N ARG A 387 -43.35 -35.90 43.27
CA ARG A 387 -43.96 -36.46 44.48
C ARG A 387 -45.18 -35.66 44.95
N CYS A 388 -45.14 -34.33 44.88
CA CYS A 388 -46.28 -33.48 45.22
C CYS A 388 -47.45 -33.77 44.28
N THR A 389 -47.23 -33.82 42.96
CA THR A 389 -48.28 -34.14 42.00
C THR A 389 -48.87 -35.53 42.24
N GLU A 390 -48.05 -36.54 42.56
CA GLU A 390 -48.55 -37.87 42.93
C GLU A 390 -49.42 -37.86 44.19
N LEU A 391 -49.01 -37.10 45.21
CA LEU A 391 -49.75 -36.99 46.47
C LEU A 391 -51.06 -36.24 46.26
N GLU A 392 -51.07 -35.19 45.45
CA GLU A 392 -52.29 -34.48 45.05
C GLU A 392 -53.26 -35.43 44.34
N LEU A 393 -52.78 -36.20 43.35
CA LEU A 393 -53.61 -37.19 42.66
C LEU A 393 -54.17 -38.24 43.62
N LYS A 394 -53.36 -38.73 44.56
CA LYS A 394 -53.81 -39.67 45.60
C LYS A 394 -54.84 -39.02 46.54
N PHE A 395 -54.62 -37.77 46.93
CA PHE A 395 -55.53 -37.01 47.78
C PHE A 395 -56.89 -36.82 47.09
N TYR A 396 -56.90 -36.34 45.85
CA TYR A 396 -58.14 -36.18 45.09
C TYR A 396 -58.85 -37.50 44.84
N LYS A 397 -58.11 -38.60 44.60
CA LYS A 397 -58.69 -39.94 44.52
C LYS A 397 -59.36 -40.38 45.82
N ILE A 398 -58.79 -40.04 46.97
CA ILE A 398 -59.38 -40.35 48.28
C ILE A 398 -60.61 -39.47 48.53
N LEU A 399 -60.53 -38.18 48.22
CA LEU A 399 -61.60 -37.21 48.43
C LEU A 399 -62.83 -37.52 47.55
N PHE A 400 -62.64 -37.65 46.24
CA PHE A 400 -63.73 -37.97 45.30
C PHE A 400 -64.13 -39.45 45.30
N GLY A 401 -63.26 -40.33 45.78
CA GLY A 401 -63.56 -41.76 45.91
C GLY A 401 -64.17 -42.09 47.26
N PHE A 402 -63.33 -42.38 48.25
CA PHE A 402 -63.76 -42.94 49.52
C PHE A 402 -64.57 -41.95 50.37
N PHE A 403 -64.17 -40.68 50.46
CA PHE A 403 -64.91 -39.70 51.27
C PHE A 403 -66.26 -39.34 50.66
N TYR A 404 -66.31 -39.04 49.37
CA TYR A 404 -67.58 -38.74 48.71
C TYR A 404 -68.56 -39.92 48.78
N ASN A 405 -68.09 -41.15 48.58
CA ASN A 405 -68.92 -42.35 48.66
C ASN A 405 -69.36 -42.73 50.09
N THR A 406 -68.73 -42.18 51.13
CA THR A 406 -69.09 -42.51 52.52
C THR A 406 -69.88 -41.40 53.19
N VAL A 407 -69.48 -40.15 53.00
CA VAL A 407 -70.07 -38.98 53.67
C VAL A 407 -70.93 -38.14 52.72
N GLY A 408 -70.52 -38.05 51.45
CA GLY A 408 -71.19 -37.23 50.43
C GLY A 408 -72.39 -37.89 49.76
N VAL A 409 -72.67 -39.16 50.04
CA VAL A 409 -73.83 -39.87 49.46
C VAL A 409 -75.11 -39.23 49.98
N PRO A 410 -76.08 -38.88 49.10
CA PRO A 410 -77.29 -38.17 49.49
C PRO A 410 -78.10 -38.91 50.56
N ASP A 411 -78.00 -40.23 50.63
CA ASP A 411 -78.71 -41.04 51.62
C ASP A 411 -78.10 -40.95 53.02
N PHE A 412 -76.77 -40.80 53.14
CA PHE A 412 -76.13 -40.54 54.43
C PHE A 412 -76.48 -39.14 54.93
N LEU A 413 -76.41 -38.13 54.06
CA LEU A 413 -76.83 -36.75 54.38
C LEU A 413 -78.30 -36.68 54.82
N LYS A 414 -79.20 -37.41 54.17
CA LYS A 414 -80.61 -37.53 54.61
C LYS A 414 -80.71 -38.14 56.01
N LEU A 415 -79.96 -39.21 56.29
CA LEU A 415 -79.97 -39.86 57.61
C LEU A 415 -79.51 -38.90 58.70
N VAL A 416 -78.43 -38.15 58.45
CA VAL A 416 -77.92 -37.13 59.38
C VAL A 416 -78.99 -36.07 59.64
N LEU A 417 -79.60 -35.54 58.60
CA LEU A 417 -80.66 -34.53 58.72
C LEU A 417 -81.88 -35.05 59.49
N HIS A 418 -82.28 -36.31 59.29
CA HIS A 418 -83.36 -36.94 60.05
C HIS A 418 -83.01 -37.13 61.53
N LEU A 419 -81.77 -37.53 61.83
CA LEU A 419 -81.31 -37.69 63.23
C LEU A 419 -81.20 -36.34 63.94
N GLU A 420 -80.65 -35.32 63.28
CA GLU A 420 -80.61 -33.95 63.80
C GLU A 420 -82.03 -33.42 64.07
N PHE A 421 -82.96 -33.66 63.14
CA PHE A 421 -84.36 -33.26 63.31
C PHE A 421 -85.01 -33.96 64.52
N CYS A 422 -84.81 -35.27 64.68
CA CYS A 422 -85.32 -36.01 65.83
C CYS A 422 -84.72 -35.53 67.15
N TYR A 423 -83.41 -35.24 67.16
CA TYR A 423 -82.71 -34.70 68.32
C TYR A 423 -83.24 -33.32 68.71
N GLU A 424 -83.39 -32.40 67.75
CA GLU A 424 -83.95 -31.07 67.98
C GLU A 424 -85.39 -31.16 68.51
N LYS A 425 -86.20 -32.14 68.04
CA LYS A 425 -87.56 -32.32 68.57
C LYS A 425 -87.61 -32.82 70.01
N ILE A 426 -86.70 -33.70 70.40
CA ILE A 426 -86.68 -34.29 71.75
C ILE A 426 -86.06 -33.32 72.76
N PHE A 427 -84.93 -32.71 72.41
CA PHE A 427 -84.15 -31.89 73.32
C PHE A 427 -84.34 -30.37 73.14
N GLN A 428 -85.03 -29.93 72.07
CA GLN A 428 -85.27 -28.51 71.72
C GLN A 428 -84.00 -27.67 71.48
N GLU A 429 -82.83 -28.29 71.51
CA GLU A 429 -81.53 -27.69 71.22
C GLU A 429 -81.06 -28.09 69.83
N ARG A 430 -80.43 -27.15 69.11
CA ARG A 430 -79.77 -27.46 67.84
C ARG A 430 -78.40 -28.09 68.12
N PRO A 431 -78.12 -29.30 67.63
CA PRO A 431 -76.81 -29.89 67.80
C PRO A 431 -75.82 -29.15 66.89
N ILE A 432 -74.97 -28.30 67.46
CA ILE A 432 -73.87 -27.68 66.73
C ILE A 432 -72.62 -28.53 66.99
N ASN A 433 -72.05 -29.10 65.93
CA ASN A 433 -70.79 -29.87 65.96
C ASN A 433 -70.78 -31.12 66.86
N ILE A 434 -71.91 -31.82 67.00
CA ILE A 434 -71.96 -33.11 67.71
C ILE A 434 -71.86 -34.23 66.68
N ASP A 435 -70.96 -35.20 66.90
CA ASP A 435 -70.83 -36.36 66.04
C ASP A 435 -72.15 -37.14 65.95
N ILE A 436 -72.48 -37.63 64.75
CA ILE A 436 -73.75 -38.31 64.44
C ILE A 436 -73.96 -39.51 65.36
N THR A 437 -72.88 -40.20 65.71
CA THR A 437 -72.93 -41.35 66.62
C THR A 437 -73.38 -40.97 68.04
N VAL A 438 -73.02 -39.77 68.49
CA VAL A 438 -73.40 -39.23 69.79
C VAL A 438 -74.85 -38.76 69.76
N ILE A 439 -75.28 -38.12 68.67
CA ILE A 439 -76.69 -37.76 68.44
C ILE A 439 -77.56 -39.02 68.47
N ALA A 440 -77.19 -40.06 67.73
CA ALA A 440 -77.95 -41.32 67.70
C ALA A 440 -78.01 -42.00 69.09
N LYS A 441 -76.87 -42.09 69.80
CA LYS A 441 -76.81 -42.69 71.14
C LYS A 441 -77.63 -41.92 72.17
N SER A 442 -77.63 -40.59 72.11
CA SER A 442 -78.42 -39.78 73.04
C SER A 442 -79.93 -39.96 72.85
N ILE A 443 -80.39 -40.07 71.60
CA ILE A 443 -81.79 -40.42 71.27
C ILE A 443 -82.09 -41.84 71.75
N GLU A 444 -81.17 -42.79 71.54
CA GLU A 444 -81.34 -44.17 71.99
C GLU A 444 -81.42 -44.26 73.52
N ILE A 445 -80.54 -43.58 74.25
CA ILE A 445 -80.58 -43.50 75.71
C ILE A 445 -81.90 -42.86 76.17
N PHE A 446 -82.33 -41.76 75.56
CA PHE A 446 -83.62 -41.16 75.87
C PHE A 446 -84.77 -42.14 75.66
N TYR A 447 -84.77 -42.88 74.55
CA TYR A 447 -85.78 -43.90 74.28
C TYR A 447 -85.74 -45.04 75.32
N MET A 448 -84.55 -45.50 75.69
CA MET A 448 -84.36 -46.55 76.68
C MET A 448 -84.75 -46.11 78.10
N ASP A 449 -84.48 -44.86 78.47
CA ASP A 449 -84.88 -44.33 79.77
C ASP A 449 -86.37 -44.02 79.80
N TYR A 450 -86.95 -43.55 78.69
CA TYR A 450 -88.40 -43.42 78.55
C TYR A 450 -89.11 -44.78 78.65
N SER A 451 -88.57 -45.83 78.03
CA SER A 451 -89.14 -47.18 78.13
C SER A 451 -89.02 -47.77 79.54
N LYS A 452 -87.87 -47.60 80.22
CA LYS A 452 -87.74 -47.94 81.65
C LYS A 452 -88.75 -47.18 82.50
N GLN A 453 -88.93 -45.88 82.26
CA GLN A 453 -89.92 -45.08 82.98
C GLN A 453 -91.33 -45.62 82.75
N LEU A 454 -91.66 -46.12 81.55
CA LEU A 454 -92.94 -46.79 81.29
C LEU A 454 -93.06 -48.13 82.03
N ASP A 455 -92.00 -48.92 82.11
CA ASP A 455 -92.00 -50.21 82.81
C ASP A 455 -92.04 -50.07 84.34
N GLU A 456 -91.45 -49.00 84.90
CA GLU A 456 -91.49 -48.68 86.33
C GLU A 456 -92.87 -48.23 86.82
N ILE A 457 -93.79 -47.88 85.89
CA ILE A 457 -95.16 -47.54 86.26
C ILE A 457 -95.84 -48.77 86.84
N ARG A 458 -96.01 -48.78 88.16
CA ARG A 458 -96.67 -49.86 88.90
C ARG A 458 -98.02 -50.21 88.26
N SER A 459 -98.29 -51.51 88.13
CA SER A 459 -99.57 -52.01 87.59
C SER A 459 -100.80 -51.41 88.31
N ASN A 460 -100.67 -51.03 89.58
CA ASN A 460 -101.72 -50.36 90.34
C ASN A 460 -101.93 -48.87 89.99
N THR A 461 -100.90 -48.14 89.53
CA THR A 461 -101.08 -46.78 88.96
C THR A 461 -101.66 -46.86 87.56
N VAL A 462 -101.22 -47.83 86.74
CA VAL A 462 -101.83 -48.10 85.43
C VAL A 462 -103.29 -48.53 85.59
N ARG A 463 -103.61 -49.41 86.55
CA ARG A 463 -104.99 -49.84 86.83
C ARG A 463 -105.85 -48.71 87.37
N ARG A 464 -105.31 -47.80 88.20
CA ARG A 464 -106.02 -46.58 88.61
C ARG A 464 -106.24 -45.61 87.45
N ALA A 465 -105.26 -45.44 86.57
CA ALA A 465 -105.41 -44.63 85.35
C ALA A 465 -106.39 -45.27 84.37
N MET A 466 -106.36 -46.60 84.21
CA MET A 466 -107.29 -47.39 83.41
C MET A 466 -108.70 -47.32 83.98
N LEU A 467 -108.88 -47.40 85.30
CA LEU A 467 -110.17 -47.18 85.96
C LEU A 467 -110.66 -45.75 85.77
N LYS A 468 -109.81 -44.73 85.89
CA LYS A 468 -110.18 -43.33 85.58
C LYS A 468 -110.52 -43.15 84.10
N CYS A 469 -109.77 -43.75 83.19
CA CYS A 469 -110.08 -43.76 81.77
C CYS A 469 -111.41 -44.49 81.52
N GLU A 470 -111.63 -45.66 82.10
CA GLU A 470 -112.90 -46.38 82.02
C GLU A 470 -114.06 -45.58 82.63
N GLU A 471 -113.87 -44.87 83.73
CA GLU A 471 -114.87 -43.97 84.33
C GLU A 471 -115.17 -42.79 83.40
N THR A 472 -114.14 -42.15 82.84
CA THR A 472 -114.34 -41.07 81.86
C THR A 472 -115.01 -41.57 80.58
N GLU A 473 -114.65 -42.76 80.10
CA GLU A 473 -115.29 -43.40 78.96
C GLU A 473 -116.73 -43.83 79.30
N ARG A 474 -116.99 -44.34 80.51
CA ARG A 474 -118.35 -44.62 81.00
C ARG A 474 -119.19 -43.36 81.06
N LEU A 475 -118.65 -42.26 81.58
CA LEU A 475 -119.32 -40.94 81.60
C LEU A 475 -119.57 -40.43 80.17
N LYS A 476 -118.61 -40.58 79.25
CA LYS A 476 -118.82 -40.27 77.83
C LYS A 476 -119.90 -41.14 77.22
N VAL A 477 -119.96 -42.43 77.55
CA VAL A 477 -120.99 -43.37 77.09
C VAL A 477 -122.37 -43.04 77.69
N GLU A 478 -122.45 -42.64 78.96
CA GLU A 478 -123.69 -42.19 79.59
C GLU A 478 -124.18 -40.88 78.99
N LYS A 479 -123.30 -39.89 78.81
CA LYS A 479 -123.61 -38.66 78.08
C LYS A 479 -124.06 -38.96 76.65
N ALA A 480 -123.39 -39.88 75.96
CA ALA A 480 -123.79 -40.32 74.63
C ALA A 480 -125.15 -41.05 74.64
N LYS A 481 -125.47 -41.84 75.68
CA LYS A 481 -126.79 -42.49 75.84
C LYS A 481 -127.89 -41.48 76.12
N LEU A 482 -127.64 -40.48 76.97
CA LEU A 482 -128.59 -39.39 77.25
C LEU A 482 -128.81 -38.55 75.99
N ALA A 483 -127.75 -38.10 75.34
CA ALA A 483 -127.82 -37.40 74.06
C ALA A 483 -128.53 -38.24 72.99
N ALA A 484 -128.34 -39.56 72.95
CA ALA A 484 -129.07 -40.44 72.03
C ALA A 484 -130.57 -40.55 72.36
N LYS A 485 -130.97 -40.52 73.64
CA LYS A 485 -132.38 -40.47 74.04
C LYS A 485 -133.01 -39.13 73.66
N GLU A 486 -132.33 -38.03 73.95
CA GLU A 486 -132.74 -36.68 73.54
C GLU A 486 -132.87 -36.58 72.02
N LEU A 487 -131.87 -37.03 71.26
CA LEU A 487 -131.94 -37.09 69.80
C LEU A 487 -133.11 -37.94 69.29
N ARG A 488 -133.43 -39.07 69.94
CA ARG A 488 -134.62 -39.86 69.57
C ARG A 488 -135.92 -39.11 69.82
N LEU A 489 -136.01 -38.34 70.92
CA LEU A 489 -137.17 -37.49 71.20
C LEU A 489 -137.25 -36.34 70.19
N PHE A 490 -136.13 -35.67 69.90
CA PHE A 490 -136.03 -34.64 68.87
C PHE A 490 -136.43 -35.19 67.50
N HIS A 491 -135.92 -36.34 67.08
CA HIS A 491 -136.31 -36.95 65.81
C HIS A 491 -137.78 -37.38 65.77
N ARG A 492 -138.37 -37.77 66.91
CA ARG A 492 -139.81 -38.04 66.99
C ARG A 492 -140.63 -36.75 66.84
N LEU A 493 -140.26 -35.70 67.56
CA LEU A 493 -140.85 -34.36 67.44
C LEU A 493 -140.68 -33.81 66.02
N GLU A 494 -139.50 -33.96 65.43
CA GLU A 494 -139.19 -33.58 64.06
C GLU A 494 -140.05 -34.35 63.06
N ARG A 495 -140.25 -35.67 63.25
CA ARG A 495 -141.21 -36.44 62.44
C ARG A 495 -142.64 -35.96 62.59
N GLU A 496 -143.09 -35.65 63.81
CA GLU A 496 -144.43 -35.17 64.09
C GLU A 496 -144.66 -33.75 63.52
N LEU A 497 -143.66 -32.87 63.62
CA LEU A 497 -143.66 -31.53 63.00
C LEU A 497 -143.59 -31.59 61.48
N LEU A 498 -142.65 -32.34 60.88
CA LEU A 498 -142.54 -32.47 59.42
C LEU A 498 -143.81 -33.08 58.81
N ARG A 499 -144.48 -34.00 59.52
CA ARG A 499 -145.78 -34.55 59.12
C ARG A 499 -146.92 -33.52 59.22
N ALA A 500 -146.89 -32.60 60.19
CA ALA A 500 -147.86 -31.52 60.31
C ALA A 500 -147.70 -30.42 59.24
N TYR A 501 -146.47 -30.18 58.76
CA TYR A 501 -146.15 -29.15 57.77
C TYR A 501 -146.08 -29.65 56.30
N GLY A 502 -146.40 -30.92 56.02
CA GLY A 502 -146.56 -31.44 54.65
C GLY A 502 -145.27 -31.70 53.86
N ILE A 503 -144.11 -31.77 54.51
CA ILE A 503 -142.82 -32.09 53.88
C ILE A 503 -142.50 -33.57 54.10
N ALA A 504 -142.25 -34.32 53.02
CA ALA A 504 -142.01 -35.77 53.05
C ALA A 504 -140.90 -36.16 54.04
N ALA A 505 -141.26 -36.94 55.07
CA ALA A 505 -140.37 -37.38 56.15
C ALA A 505 -139.44 -38.56 55.75
N ASP A 506 -139.02 -38.63 54.49
CA ASP A 506 -138.21 -39.71 53.92
C ASP A 506 -136.71 -39.58 54.20
N ARG A 507 -136.31 -38.59 55.01
CA ARG A 507 -134.93 -38.45 55.50
C ARG A 507 -134.89 -38.32 57.02
N VAL A 508 -135.27 -39.37 57.73
CA VAL A 508 -134.95 -39.49 59.17
C VAL A 508 -134.31 -40.84 59.47
N TYR A 509 -133.10 -40.73 60.03
CA TYR A 509 -132.09 -41.73 60.39
C TYR A 509 -132.63 -43.06 60.96
N THR A 510 -132.15 -44.18 60.40
CA THR A 510 -132.33 -45.54 60.90
C THR A 510 -131.12 -45.96 61.76
N PRO A 511 -131.30 -46.40 63.02
CA PRO A 511 -130.18 -46.83 63.86
C PRO A 511 -129.62 -48.19 63.40
N ILE A 512 -128.32 -48.21 63.08
CA ILE A 512 -127.56 -49.37 62.59
C ILE A 512 -127.48 -50.46 63.68
N LYS A 513 -127.92 -51.69 63.35
CA LYS A 513 -127.80 -52.89 64.21
C LYS A 513 -126.38 -53.47 64.15
N LYS A 514 -125.77 -53.67 65.32
CA LYS A 514 -124.46 -54.34 65.52
C LYS A 514 -124.46 -55.78 64.97
N LYS A 515 -123.44 -56.14 64.19
CA LYS A 515 -123.06 -57.54 63.93
C LYS A 515 -121.77 -57.85 64.68
N CYS A 516 -121.84 -58.81 65.61
CA CYS A 516 -120.68 -59.47 66.21
C CYS A 516 -120.00 -60.38 65.18
N GLY A 517 -118.67 -60.47 65.27
CA GLY A 517 -117.78 -60.99 64.22
C GLY A 517 -117.68 -62.50 64.08
N LYS A 518 -116.84 -62.91 63.11
CA LYS A 518 -116.14 -64.21 63.06
C LYS A 518 -114.82 -64.06 62.30
N ASN A 519 -113.76 -64.64 62.87
CA ASN A 519 -112.43 -64.83 62.32
C ASN A 519 -112.44 -65.57 60.97
N LYS A 520 -111.42 -65.35 60.12
CA LYS A 520 -110.82 -66.39 59.26
C LYS A 520 -109.43 -65.97 58.73
N ARG A 521 -108.50 -66.93 58.79
CA ARG A 521 -107.14 -66.94 58.22
C ARG A 521 -107.19 -67.18 56.70
N LYS A 522 -106.17 -66.70 55.96
CA LYS A 522 -105.27 -67.42 55.00
C LYS A 522 -104.86 -66.62 53.75
N LEU A 523 -103.53 -66.60 53.54
CA LEU A 523 -102.72 -66.82 52.32
C LEU A 523 -102.97 -66.09 50.98
N THR A 524 -101.82 -65.65 50.42
CA THR A 524 -101.38 -65.59 49.00
C THR A 524 -102.12 -64.70 48.01
N SER A 525 -101.41 -63.78 47.34
CA SER A 525 -100.86 -63.98 45.97
C SER A 525 -100.53 -62.65 45.23
N THR A 526 -99.41 -62.68 44.48
CA THR A 526 -99.21 -62.11 43.12
C THR A 526 -99.36 -60.61 42.82
N SER A 527 -98.21 -60.02 42.44
CA SER A 527 -97.91 -59.21 41.23
C SER A 527 -99.01 -58.33 40.58
N SER A 528 -98.69 -57.06 40.33
CA SER A 528 -98.29 -56.56 38.99
C SER A 528 -98.51 -55.05 38.78
N ASN A 529 -97.50 -54.42 38.16
CA ASN A 529 -97.56 -53.55 36.97
C ASN A 529 -97.82 -52.03 36.99
N LYS A 530 -96.98 -51.40 36.12
CA LYS A 530 -97.09 -50.17 35.27
C LYS A 530 -96.59 -48.85 35.89
N LEU A 531 -95.46 -48.28 35.44
CA LEU A 531 -95.08 -47.66 34.14
C LEU A 531 -95.83 -46.35 33.84
N ILE A 532 -95.11 -45.22 33.86
CA ILE A 532 -95.28 -44.10 32.91
C ILE A 532 -93.89 -43.47 32.63
N THR A 533 -93.48 -43.55 31.37
CA THR A 533 -92.41 -42.81 30.69
C THR A 533 -92.88 -41.42 30.29
N LYS A 534 -91.99 -40.42 30.23
CA LYS A 534 -92.10 -39.28 29.30
C LYS A 534 -90.74 -38.63 29.02
N GLN A 535 -90.46 -38.50 27.72
CA GLN A 535 -89.38 -37.74 27.11
C GLN A 535 -89.68 -36.23 27.14
N LYS A 536 -88.64 -35.45 26.81
CA LYS A 536 -88.59 -34.31 25.86
C LYS A 536 -88.37 -32.88 26.40
N GLU A 537 -87.49 -32.23 25.61
CA GLU A 537 -87.54 -30.85 25.10
C GLU A 537 -86.60 -29.80 25.71
N SER A 538 -85.69 -29.37 24.82
CA SER A 538 -84.82 -28.20 24.84
C SER A 538 -85.57 -26.92 25.19
N LYS A 539 -85.03 -26.15 26.14
CA LYS A 539 -85.40 -24.76 26.40
C LYS A 539 -84.16 -23.89 26.14
N SER A 540 -84.38 -22.77 25.46
CA SER A 540 -83.43 -21.67 25.33
C SER A 540 -83.00 -21.17 26.72
N LEU A 541 -81.72 -20.84 26.89
CA LEU A 541 -81.17 -20.43 28.17
C LEU A 541 -81.91 -19.21 28.74
N THR A 542 -82.14 -19.25 30.04
CA THR A 542 -82.86 -18.22 30.81
C THR A 542 -81.85 -17.15 31.28
N ASP A 543 -82.27 -15.90 31.48
CA ASP A 543 -81.37 -14.78 31.83
C ASP A 543 -80.44 -15.04 33.05
N VAL A 544 -80.87 -15.92 33.96
CA VAL A 544 -80.08 -16.34 35.14
C VAL A 544 -78.91 -17.26 34.75
N GLU A 545 -79.04 -18.03 33.68
CA GLU A 545 -77.99 -18.91 33.17
C GLU A 545 -76.93 -18.11 32.39
N PHE A 546 -77.30 -16.98 31.78
CA PHE A 546 -76.36 -16.00 31.22
C PHE A 546 -75.52 -15.31 32.30
N GLU A 547 -76.12 -14.98 33.45
CA GLU A 547 -75.37 -14.43 34.58
C GLU A 547 -74.40 -15.46 35.18
N TYR A 548 -74.79 -16.73 35.27
CA TYR A 548 -73.93 -17.82 35.74
C TYR A 548 -72.74 -18.08 34.83
N LEU A 549 -72.94 -18.07 33.50
CA LEU A 549 -71.85 -18.25 32.53
C LEU A 549 -70.84 -17.09 32.53
N ARG A 550 -71.31 -15.86 32.78
CA ARG A 550 -70.45 -14.67 32.89
C ARG A 550 -69.65 -14.60 34.20
N LEU A 551 -70.16 -15.23 35.26
CA LEU A 551 -69.53 -15.23 36.59
C LEU A 551 -68.46 -16.31 36.77
N PHE A 552 -68.58 -17.44 36.09
CA PHE A 552 -67.73 -18.61 36.32
C PHE A 552 -66.88 -19.05 35.11
N THR A 553 -67.02 -18.40 33.96
CA THR A 553 -66.10 -18.56 32.80
C THR A 553 -65.87 -17.21 32.10
N ASP A 554 -64.70 -16.99 31.50
CA ASP A 554 -64.35 -15.78 30.72
C ASP A 554 -65.03 -15.75 29.33
N TRP A 555 -66.32 -16.04 29.27
CA TRP A 555 -67.08 -16.09 28.01
C TRP A 555 -67.45 -14.68 27.51
N THR A 556 -67.34 -14.45 26.19
CA THR A 556 -67.72 -13.19 25.55
C THR A 556 -68.77 -13.43 24.45
N GLU A 557 -69.63 -12.42 24.22
CA GLU A 557 -70.89 -12.50 23.45
C GLU A 557 -70.77 -12.96 21.98
N ASN A 558 -69.56 -13.13 21.44
CA ASN A 558 -69.32 -13.47 20.04
C ASN A 558 -68.96 -14.96 19.79
N GLU A 559 -68.94 -15.81 20.82
CA GLU A 559 -68.59 -17.23 20.67
C GLU A 559 -69.74 -18.18 21.05
N ASP A 560 -69.95 -19.21 20.22
CA ASP A 560 -71.05 -20.17 20.39
C ASP A 560 -70.86 -21.03 21.68
N PRO A 561 -71.85 -21.07 22.59
CA PRO A 561 -71.69 -21.60 23.96
C PRO A 561 -71.52 -23.13 24.04
N VAL A 562 -71.69 -23.85 22.93
CA VAL A 562 -71.57 -25.32 22.87
C VAL A 562 -70.11 -25.76 22.98
N ASN A 563 -69.15 -24.95 22.53
CA ASN A 563 -67.73 -25.31 22.55
C ASN A 563 -67.13 -25.32 23.97
N CYS A 564 -67.64 -24.50 24.89
CA CYS A 564 -67.17 -24.47 26.28
C CYS A 564 -67.72 -25.62 27.13
N LEU A 565 -68.82 -26.25 26.72
CA LEU A 565 -69.43 -27.39 27.42
C LEU A 565 -68.88 -28.74 26.98
N GLN A 566 -68.13 -28.81 25.86
CA GLN A 566 -67.49 -30.05 25.41
C GLN A 566 -66.09 -30.28 26.01
N SER A 567 -65.47 -29.28 26.65
CA SER A 567 -64.16 -29.42 27.30
C SER A 567 -64.23 -30.05 28.70
N TYR A 568 -65.44 -30.39 29.17
CA TYR A 568 -65.67 -31.09 30.44
C TYR A 568 -66.55 -32.34 30.24
N VAL A 569 -66.07 -33.29 29.43
CA VAL A 569 -66.42 -34.73 29.51
C VAL A 569 -65.16 -35.55 29.29
#